data_AF-A0AAD3RB58-F1
#
_entry.id   AF-A0AAD3RB58-F1
#
_cell.length_a   1.000
_cell.length_b   1.000
_cell.length_c   1.000
_cell.angle_alpha   90.00
_cell.angle_beta   90.00
_cell.angle_gamma   90.00
#
_symmetry.space_group_name_H-M   'P 1'
#
loop_
_entity.id
_entity.type
_entity.pdbx_description
1 polymer ?
#
loop_
_entity_poly.entity_id
_entity_poly.type
_entity_poly.pdbx_seq_one_letter_code
_entity_poly.pdbx_strand_id
1 'polypeptide(L)'
;MHRHNEQIGDITMTSEKLVSKDDDVLLPYAHGHGPSHSHRHVRDCQPVIYGNTTHESWAASNHSGLPLAESSVFVTDVPGTSRHVYGHMTVVHDPLRTVSVLEPGGPGSCGMNQRATVEETAKAAGCLYAQNAGFFDTRSGKCLGNVVSNGRTVQDSGGVQNAQFGIRRDGTLTFGYQSQEDVLNQSNPFVQLVSGVVWLLRDGEVYINQSLKAECDKTQETGQFRTFVDVVSARTAVGHDTQGRLILFQIDGKTGQRGMNLWEVADFLKKYGVINAINLDGGGSSTYVVDGSLSSYPSDECVPDNRWRCGRQVSTILCVHPRRCEPSDCSGHGACVDGRCQCQEGWQGAACDALVCQPPACGSHGVCTAGGCVCDAGWRGKNCSQECLPGFYGVGCNQTCACVNGGSCDPVHGRCSCAPGFRGNTCEQ
;
A
#
# COMPACT_ATOMS: atom_id res chain seq x y z
N MET A 1 -36.81 48.80 -29.59
CA MET A 1 -36.14 47.98 -28.56
C MET A 1 -36.64 46.55 -28.68
N HIS A 2 -35.90 45.67 -29.34
CA HIS A 2 -36.00 44.23 -29.11
C HIS A 2 -34.60 43.65 -29.28
N ARG A 3 -33.98 43.30 -28.16
CA ARG A 3 -32.76 42.49 -28.12
C ARG A 3 -33.17 41.07 -28.49
N HIS A 4 -32.57 40.51 -29.54
CA HIS A 4 -32.53 39.05 -29.70
C HIS A 4 -31.44 38.52 -28.78
N ASN A 5 -31.87 37.62 -27.90
CA ASN A 5 -31.04 36.93 -26.92
C ASN A 5 -30.47 35.70 -27.65
N GLU A 6 -29.19 35.72 -28.02
CA GLU A 6 -28.48 34.50 -28.42
C GLU A 6 -28.30 33.64 -27.16
N GLN A 7 -29.03 32.54 -27.07
CA GLN A 7 -28.70 31.46 -26.14
C GLN A 7 -27.46 30.76 -26.68
N ILE A 8 -26.33 31.04 -26.05
CA ILE A 8 -25.13 30.19 -26.11
C ILE A 8 -25.55 28.85 -25.51
N GLY A 9 -25.73 27.84 -26.36
CA GLY A 9 -25.98 26.47 -25.93
C GLY A 9 -24.77 25.98 -25.13
N ASP A 10 -25.02 25.65 -23.87
CA ASP A 10 -24.07 25.01 -22.98
C ASP A 10 -23.78 23.60 -23.55
N ILE A 11 -22.64 23.44 -24.22
CA ILE A 11 -22.17 22.13 -24.68
C ILE A 11 -21.63 21.42 -23.45
N THR A 12 -22.48 20.71 -22.75
CA THR A 12 -22.08 19.65 -21.83
C THR A 12 -21.39 18.55 -22.63
N MET A 13 -20.07 18.65 -22.80
CA MET A 13 -19.25 17.51 -23.21
C MET A 13 -19.30 16.48 -22.08
N THR A 14 -20.22 15.52 -22.18
CA THR A 14 -20.06 14.23 -21.53
C THR A 14 -18.83 13.58 -22.14
N SER A 15 -17.67 13.75 -21.50
CA SER A 15 -16.47 12.98 -21.80
C SER A 15 -16.81 11.50 -21.63
N GLU A 16 -17.07 10.78 -22.73
CA GLU A 16 -17.17 9.33 -22.71
C GLU A 16 -15.86 8.78 -22.11
N LYS A 17 -15.93 8.12 -20.95
CA LYS A 17 -14.76 7.57 -20.27
C LYS A 17 -14.19 6.48 -21.18
N LEU A 18 -12.99 6.69 -21.71
CA LEU A 18 -12.27 5.68 -22.48
C LEU A 18 -11.94 4.48 -21.58
N VAL A 19 -12.25 3.27 -22.04
CA VAL A 19 -11.99 2.01 -21.32
C VAL A 19 -11.20 1.07 -22.22
N SER A 20 -10.33 0.24 -21.64
CA SER A 20 -9.60 -0.79 -22.38
C SER A 20 -10.54 -1.80 -23.06
N LYS A 21 -10.15 -2.29 -24.24
CA LYS A 21 -10.75 -3.42 -24.97
C LYS A 21 -10.30 -4.79 -24.48
N ASP A 22 -9.28 -4.87 -23.63
CA ASP A 22 -8.60 -6.10 -23.26
C ASP A 22 -8.14 -6.91 -24.49
N ASP A 23 -7.56 -6.25 -25.52
CA ASP A 23 -7.18 -6.88 -26.79
C ASP A 23 -5.74 -7.45 -26.82
N ASP A 24 -4.83 -6.98 -25.97
CA ASP A 24 -3.47 -7.52 -25.85
C ASP A 24 -3.38 -8.52 -24.68
N VAL A 25 -3.90 -9.73 -24.90
CA VAL A 25 -3.98 -10.79 -23.88
C VAL A 25 -2.79 -11.73 -23.97
N LEU A 26 -2.04 -11.86 -22.87
CA LEU A 26 -0.85 -12.70 -22.78
C LEU A 26 -1.03 -13.76 -21.70
N LEU A 27 -1.53 -14.94 -22.09
CA LEU A 27 -1.90 -16.01 -21.16
C LEU A 27 -0.90 -17.16 -21.16
N PRO A 28 -0.34 -17.55 -19.99
CA PRO A 28 0.54 -18.71 -19.89
C PRO A 28 -0.19 -20.05 -20.07
N TYR A 29 -1.48 -20.13 -19.71
CA TYR A 29 -2.24 -21.38 -19.67
C TYR A 29 -3.51 -21.30 -20.51
N ALA A 30 -3.85 -22.40 -21.20
CA ALA A 30 -5.11 -22.52 -21.96
C ALA A 30 -6.31 -22.82 -21.05
N HIS A 31 -6.09 -23.69 -20.06
CA HIS A 31 -7.11 -24.27 -19.19
C HIS A 31 -6.59 -24.39 -17.76
N GLY A 32 -7.29 -23.78 -16.81
CA GLY A 32 -6.80 -23.68 -15.43
C GLY A 32 -5.58 -22.75 -15.31
N HIS A 33 -5.27 -22.32 -14.10
CA HIS A 33 -4.09 -21.49 -13.84
C HIS A 33 -3.09 -22.25 -12.97
N GLY A 34 -1.86 -22.37 -13.46
CA GLY A 34 -0.79 -23.14 -12.82
C GLY A 34 -0.84 -24.64 -13.13
N PRO A 35 0.21 -25.37 -12.75
CA PRO A 35 0.28 -26.81 -12.94
C PRO A 35 -0.60 -27.56 -11.91
N SER A 36 -1.04 -28.77 -12.27
CA SER A 36 -1.78 -29.65 -11.35
C SER A 36 -0.90 -30.49 -10.41
N HIS A 37 0.41 -30.54 -10.62
CA HIS A 37 1.32 -31.32 -9.77
C HIS A 37 1.63 -30.63 -8.44
N SER A 38 2.02 -31.45 -7.45
CA SER A 38 2.29 -30.98 -6.09
C SER A 38 3.64 -30.26 -5.94
N HIS A 39 3.79 -29.50 -4.85
CA HIS A 39 5.08 -28.94 -4.40
C HIS A 39 6.21 -29.99 -4.32
N ARG A 40 5.87 -31.21 -3.86
CA ARG A 40 6.82 -32.33 -3.83
C ARG A 40 7.40 -32.63 -5.20
N HIS A 41 6.57 -32.58 -6.26
CA HIS A 41 7.05 -32.80 -7.62
C HIS A 41 8.08 -31.75 -8.04
N VAL A 42 7.82 -30.47 -7.73
CA VAL A 42 8.74 -29.36 -8.01
C VAL A 42 10.09 -29.58 -7.32
N ARG A 43 10.06 -29.93 -6.03
CA ARG A 43 11.27 -30.24 -5.26
C ARG A 43 12.04 -31.43 -5.84
N ASP A 44 11.35 -32.50 -6.20
CA ASP A 44 12.02 -33.72 -6.68
C ASP A 44 12.56 -33.58 -8.12
N CYS A 45 12.06 -32.61 -8.90
CA CYS A 45 12.46 -32.36 -10.28
C CYS A 45 13.41 -31.16 -10.48
N GLN A 46 13.72 -30.40 -9.42
CA GLN A 46 14.65 -29.28 -9.50
C GLN A 46 16.13 -29.77 -9.59
N PRO A 47 17.06 -28.90 -10.02
CA PRO A 47 18.48 -29.24 -10.02
C PRO A 47 19.01 -29.59 -8.62
N VAL A 48 19.83 -30.65 -8.54
CA VAL A 48 20.35 -31.20 -7.27
C VAL A 48 21.13 -30.17 -6.44
N ILE A 49 21.72 -29.16 -7.07
CA ILE A 49 22.46 -28.07 -6.40
C ILE A 49 21.61 -27.29 -5.39
N TYR A 50 20.28 -27.28 -5.54
CA TYR A 50 19.34 -26.60 -4.64
C TYR A 50 18.78 -27.52 -3.54
N GLY A 51 19.18 -28.79 -3.52
CA GLY A 51 18.73 -29.78 -2.54
C GLY A 51 17.21 -29.84 -2.44
N ASN A 52 16.69 -29.68 -1.21
CA ASN A 52 15.25 -29.71 -0.94
C ASN A 52 14.59 -28.31 -0.90
N THR A 53 15.37 -27.25 -1.04
CA THR A 53 14.88 -25.88 -0.94
C THR A 53 14.35 -25.43 -2.30
N THR A 54 13.10 -24.99 -2.34
CA THR A 54 12.39 -24.61 -3.58
C THR A 54 12.13 -23.11 -3.69
N HIS A 55 12.69 -22.34 -2.76
CA HIS A 55 12.62 -20.88 -2.69
C HIS A 55 13.94 -20.33 -2.16
N GLU A 56 14.22 -19.07 -2.45
CA GLU A 56 15.30 -18.32 -1.83
C GLU A 56 14.76 -17.32 -0.81
N SER A 57 15.56 -17.04 0.20
CA SER A 57 15.26 -16.07 1.25
C SER A 57 16.39 -15.07 1.40
N TRP A 58 16.04 -13.80 1.51
CA TRP A 58 17.00 -12.70 1.64
C TRP A 58 16.50 -11.68 2.66
N ALA A 59 17.38 -11.16 3.51
CA ALA A 59 17.00 -10.10 4.42
C ALA A 59 16.68 -8.80 3.65
N ALA A 60 15.50 -8.22 3.84
CA ALA A 60 15.20 -6.92 3.25
C ALA A 60 16.12 -5.84 3.81
N SER A 61 16.49 -4.90 2.93
CA SER A 61 17.11 -3.64 3.33
C SER A 61 16.17 -2.84 4.23
N ASN A 62 16.74 -2.08 5.16
CA ASN A 62 15.99 -1.30 6.16
C ASN A 62 16.51 0.15 6.25
N HIS A 63 16.94 0.72 5.13
CA HIS A 63 17.59 2.03 5.12
C HIS A 63 16.65 3.10 5.68
N SER A 64 17.03 3.69 6.81
CA SER A 64 16.30 4.77 7.45
C SER A 64 16.77 6.11 6.91
N GLY A 65 16.08 6.60 5.88
CA GLY A 65 16.38 7.90 5.26
C GLY A 65 15.63 8.06 3.94
N LEU A 66 15.62 9.29 3.40
CA LEU A 66 15.18 9.54 2.04
C LEU A 66 16.33 9.32 1.06
N PRO A 67 16.05 8.86 -0.17
CA PRO A 67 14.71 8.50 -0.68
C PRO A 67 14.23 7.11 -0.22
N LEU A 68 12.91 6.93 -0.05
CA LEU A 68 12.31 5.61 0.30
C LEU A 68 12.36 4.62 -0.88
N ALA A 69 12.18 5.16 -2.08
CA ALA A 69 12.31 4.46 -3.34
C ALA A 69 12.71 5.46 -4.43
N GLU A 70 13.40 4.97 -5.44
CA GLU A 70 13.84 5.75 -6.60
C GLU A 70 13.45 5.01 -7.87
N SER A 71 12.76 5.69 -8.79
CA SER A 71 12.42 5.14 -10.09
C SER A 71 13.26 5.77 -11.18
N SER A 72 13.86 4.92 -12.02
CA SER A 72 14.60 5.32 -13.21
C SER A 72 13.84 4.89 -14.47
N VAL A 73 13.58 5.84 -15.36
CA VAL A 73 13.13 5.56 -16.72
C VAL A 73 14.34 5.12 -17.55
N PHE A 74 14.19 4.08 -18.35
CA PHE A 74 15.22 3.65 -19.28
C PHE A 74 14.66 3.43 -20.69
N VAL A 75 15.52 3.67 -21.67
CA VAL A 75 15.34 3.21 -23.05
C VAL A 75 16.57 2.38 -23.38
N THR A 76 16.37 1.13 -23.75
CA THR A 76 17.48 0.20 -24.02
C THR A 76 17.31 -0.48 -25.36
N ASP A 77 18.44 -0.70 -26.03
CA ASP A 77 18.55 -1.63 -27.15
C ASP A 77 18.48 -3.06 -26.63
N VAL A 78 17.69 -3.91 -27.29
CA VAL A 78 17.66 -5.35 -26.99
C VAL A 78 18.81 -6.02 -27.75
N PRO A 79 19.82 -6.60 -27.05
CA PRO A 79 21.00 -7.17 -27.69
C PRO A 79 20.68 -8.15 -28.81
N GLY A 80 21.39 -8.03 -29.93
CA GLY A 80 21.19 -8.90 -31.10
C GLY A 80 19.95 -8.57 -31.94
N THR A 81 19.22 -7.49 -31.63
CA THR A 81 18.06 -7.06 -32.44
C THR A 81 18.07 -5.54 -32.67
N SER A 82 17.19 -5.07 -33.55
CA SER A 82 16.97 -3.64 -33.80
C SER A 82 15.84 -3.04 -32.95
N ARG A 83 15.40 -3.72 -31.88
CA ARG A 83 14.30 -3.26 -31.02
C ARG A 83 14.82 -2.35 -29.92
N HIS A 84 14.09 -1.26 -29.69
CA HIS A 84 14.23 -0.39 -28.52
C HIS A 84 13.05 -0.65 -27.56
N VAL A 85 13.34 -0.69 -26.26
CA VAL A 85 12.34 -0.95 -25.22
C VAL A 85 12.39 0.17 -24.19
N TYR A 86 11.21 0.67 -23.85
CA TYR A 86 10.97 1.69 -22.84
C TYR A 86 10.51 1.01 -21.57
N GLY A 87 10.96 1.50 -20.42
CA GLY A 87 10.54 0.92 -19.16
C GLY A 87 11.00 1.71 -17.94
N HIS A 88 10.63 1.15 -16.80
CA HIS A 88 10.90 1.68 -15.48
C HIS A 88 11.58 0.61 -14.64
N MET A 89 12.58 1.04 -13.87
CA MET A 89 13.18 0.24 -12.83
C MET A 89 13.17 1.03 -11.54
N THR A 90 12.52 0.47 -10.52
CA THR A 90 12.29 1.15 -9.25
C THR A 90 12.96 0.38 -8.13
N VAL A 91 13.87 1.04 -7.43
CA VAL A 91 14.61 0.49 -6.29
C VAL A 91 13.93 0.95 -5.01
N VAL A 92 13.56 0.02 -4.14
CA VAL A 92 12.89 0.29 -2.86
C VAL A 92 13.84 -0.07 -1.72
N HIS A 93 14.08 0.90 -0.83
CA HIS A 93 15.15 0.84 0.17
C HIS A 93 14.71 0.34 1.56
N ASP A 94 13.39 0.23 1.79
CA ASP A 94 12.78 -0.34 3.01
C ASP A 94 11.51 -1.16 2.71
N PRO A 95 11.63 -2.30 1.99
CA PRO A 95 10.48 -3.02 1.46
C PRO A 95 9.45 -3.43 2.51
N LEU A 96 9.88 -3.82 3.72
CA LEU A 96 8.98 -4.26 4.77
C LEU A 96 7.95 -3.19 5.16
N ARG A 97 8.38 -1.92 5.21
CA ARG A 97 7.53 -0.81 5.68
C ARG A 97 6.88 -0.02 4.55
N THR A 98 7.35 -0.17 3.31
CA THR A 98 6.93 0.67 2.19
C THR A 98 6.28 -0.09 1.04
N VAL A 99 6.22 -1.42 1.07
CA VAL A 99 5.61 -2.22 0.00
C VAL A 99 4.34 -2.91 0.48
N SER A 100 3.29 -2.82 -0.34
CA SER A 100 2.04 -3.54 -0.15
C SER A 100 1.59 -4.24 -1.43
N VAL A 101 1.14 -5.48 -1.30
CA VAL A 101 0.26 -6.10 -2.30
C VAL A 101 -1.15 -5.63 -1.99
N LEU A 102 -1.84 -5.03 -2.96
CA LEU A 102 -3.18 -4.50 -2.78
C LEU A 102 -4.18 -5.19 -3.70
N GLU A 103 -5.39 -5.37 -3.17
CA GLU A 103 -6.55 -5.82 -3.93
C GLU A 103 -7.13 -4.70 -4.82
N PRO A 104 -7.80 -5.02 -5.94
CA PRO A 104 -8.28 -4.03 -6.91
C PRO A 104 -9.28 -3.06 -6.28
N GLY A 105 -9.01 -1.77 -6.28
CA GLY A 105 -9.90 -0.74 -5.73
C GLY A 105 -10.06 -0.73 -4.21
N GLY A 106 -9.55 -1.73 -3.48
CA GLY A 106 -9.56 -1.76 -2.01
C GLY A 106 -9.75 -3.17 -1.42
N PRO A 107 -9.67 -3.30 -0.07
CA PRO A 107 -9.74 -4.59 0.60
C PRO A 107 -11.06 -5.35 0.37
N GLY A 108 -10.97 -6.65 0.08
CA GLY A 108 -12.12 -7.57 -0.08
C GLY A 108 -12.64 -7.70 -1.51
N SER A 109 -12.09 -6.92 -2.45
CA SER A 109 -12.53 -6.89 -3.84
C SER A 109 -12.14 -8.14 -4.63
N CYS A 110 -11.07 -8.85 -4.23
CA CYS A 110 -10.74 -10.16 -4.80
C CYS A 110 -11.85 -11.20 -4.55
N GLY A 111 -12.46 -11.18 -3.36
CA GLY A 111 -13.59 -12.06 -3.02
C GLY A 111 -14.87 -11.75 -3.82
N MET A 112 -14.94 -10.56 -4.44
CA MET A 112 -16.03 -10.11 -5.30
C MET A 112 -15.68 -10.18 -6.80
N ASN A 113 -14.51 -10.70 -7.16
CA ASN A 113 -13.97 -10.74 -8.53
C ASN A 113 -13.96 -9.36 -9.22
N GLN A 114 -13.75 -8.29 -8.45
CA GLN A 114 -13.69 -6.95 -9.01
C GLN A 114 -12.34 -6.72 -9.71
N ARG A 115 -12.36 -5.83 -10.70
CA ARG A 115 -11.17 -5.32 -11.39
C ARG A 115 -11.16 -3.81 -11.27
N ALA A 116 -9.98 -3.21 -11.16
CA ALA A 116 -9.80 -1.76 -11.12
C ALA A 116 -8.50 -1.39 -11.85
N THR A 117 -8.37 -0.16 -12.34
CA THR A 117 -7.08 0.24 -12.92
C THR A 117 -6.02 0.36 -11.82
N VAL A 118 -4.75 0.27 -12.20
CA VAL A 118 -3.64 0.49 -11.25
C VAL A 118 -3.72 1.90 -10.67
N GLU A 119 -4.07 2.91 -11.48
CA GLU A 119 -4.23 4.30 -11.05
C GLU A 119 -5.31 4.46 -9.98
N GLU A 120 -6.50 3.88 -10.19
CA GLU A 120 -7.62 3.95 -9.24
C GLU A 120 -7.21 3.36 -7.88
N THR A 121 -6.57 2.19 -7.90
CA THR A 121 -6.13 1.50 -6.68
C THR A 121 -4.95 2.23 -6.02
N ALA A 122 -3.98 2.69 -6.80
CA ALA A 122 -2.79 3.38 -6.31
C ALA A 122 -3.11 4.72 -5.67
N LYS A 123 -4.01 5.49 -6.29
CA LYS A 123 -4.47 6.78 -5.77
C LYS A 123 -5.24 6.62 -4.45
N ALA A 124 -6.11 5.62 -4.36
CA ALA A 124 -6.85 5.33 -3.14
C ALA A 124 -5.93 4.91 -1.98
N ALA A 125 -4.79 4.26 -2.28
CA ALA A 125 -3.85 3.78 -1.28
C ALA A 125 -2.66 4.72 -1.00
N GLY A 126 -2.56 5.86 -1.70
CA GLY A 126 -1.45 6.80 -1.53
C GLY A 126 -0.09 6.24 -1.96
N CYS A 127 -0.04 5.48 -3.06
CA CYS A 127 1.21 4.93 -3.59
C CYS A 127 2.03 6.02 -4.29
N LEU A 128 3.33 6.06 -3.99
CA LEU A 128 4.34 6.83 -4.73
C LEU A 128 4.61 6.19 -6.10
N TYR A 129 4.78 4.87 -6.10
CA TYR A 129 4.96 4.07 -7.30
C TYR A 129 4.04 2.86 -7.24
N ALA A 130 3.45 2.48 -8.37
CA ALA A 130 2.65 1.26 -8.45
C ALA A 130 2.78 0.58 -9.81
N GLN A 131 2.68 -0.74 -9.80
CA GLN A 131 2.54 -1.56 -11.01
C GLN A 131 1.48 -2.65 -10.80
N ASN A 132 0.91 -3.17 -11.88
CA ASN A 132 0.09 -4.37 -11.81
C ASN A 132 0.91 -5.55 -11.26
N ALA A 133 0.26 -6.53 -10.63
CA ALA A 133 0.96 -7.63 -9.96
C ALA A 133 0.48 -9.01 -10.43
N GLY A 134 -0.33 -9.68 -9.63
CA GLY A 134 -0.73 -11.06 -9.86
C GLY A 134 -1.64 -11.23 -11.06
N PHE A 135 -1.64 -12.45 -11.60
CA PHE A 135 -2.56 -12.85 -12.67
C PHE A 135 -4.00 -12.93 -12.16
N PHE A 136 -4.93 -12.86 -13.11
CA PHE A 136 -6.35 -13.02 -12.86
C PHE A 136 -7.05 -13.69 -14.04
N ASP A 137 -8.23 -14.25 -13.82
CA ASP A 137 -9.06 -14.74 -14.90
C ASP A 137 -9.69 -13.55 -15.62
N THR A 138 -9.30 -13.31 -16.87
CA THR A 138 -9.69 -12.12 -17.65
C THR A 138 -11.19 -12.05 -17.95
N ARG A 139 -11.92 -13.17 -17.85
CA ARG A 139 -13.37 -13.23 -18.10
C ARG A 139 -14.17 -12.97 -16.84
N SER A 140 -13.77 -13.58 -15.72
CA SER A 140 -14.51 -13.50 -14.46
C SER A 140 -14.01 -12.42 -13.50
N GLY A 141 -12.76 -11.95 -13.67
CA GLY A 141 -12.10 -11.03 -12.74
C GLY A 141 -11.52 -11.70 -11.49
N LYS A 142 -11.59 -13.02 -11.39
CA LYS A 142 -11.12 -13.77 -10.22
C LYS A 142 -9.60 -13.64 -10.04
N CYS A 143 -9.16 -13.27 -8.85
CA CYS A 143 -7.74 -13.26 -8.45
C CYS A 143 -7.16 -14.69 -8.45
N LEU A 144 -5.93 -14.86 -8.93
CA LEU A 144 -5.28 -16.17 -9.06
C LEU A 144 -4.02 -16.25 -8.20
N GLY A 145 -3.65 -17.49 -7.84
CA GLY A 145 -2.49 -17.77 -7.00
C GLY A 145 -2.67 -17.34 -5.54
N ASN A 146 -1.58 -17.36 -4.78
CA ASN A 146 -1.58 -16.90 -3.39
C ASN A 146 -1.54 -15.38 -3.34
N VAL A 147 -2.40 -14.78 -2.51
CA VAL A 147 -2.43 -13.34 -2.24
C VAL A 147 -2.51 -13.11 -0.74
N VAL A 148 -1.52 -12.40 -0.19
CA VAL A 148 -1.54 -11.86 1.18
C VAL A 148 -1.36 -10.36 1.08
N SER A 149 -2.30 -9.60 1.66
CA SER A 149 -2.30 -8.14 1.68
C SER A 149 -2.27 -7.65 3.11
N ASN A 150 -1.18 -6.96 3.50
CA ASN A 150 -1.02 -6.39 4.85
C ASN A 150 -1.25 -7.42 5.98
N GLY A 151 -0.70 -8.63 5.82
CA GLY A 151 -0.83 -9.74 6.77
C GLY A 151 -2.15 -10.50 6.71
N ARG A 152 -3.10 -10.08 5.87
CA ARG A 152 -4.36 -10.79 5.65
C ARG A 152 -4.24 -11.72 4.44
N THR A 153 -4.49 -13.00 4.64
CA THR A 153 -4.67 -13.94 3.53
C THR A 153 -5.95 -13.60 2.77
N VAL A 154 -5.78 -13.15 1.53
CA VAL A 154 -6.87 -12.78 0.61
C VAL A 154 -7.28 -13.97 -0.24
N GLN A 155 -6.29 -14.72 -0.75
CA GLN A 155 -6.50 -15.89 -1.59
C GLN A 155 -5.44 -16.94 -1.26
N ASP A 156 -5.88 -18.17 -0.99
CA ASP A 156 -5.03 -19.37 -0.94
C ASP A 156 -5.23 -20.13 -2.26
N SER A 157 -4.13 -20.49 -2.92
CA SER A 157 -4.16 -21.26 -4.16
C SER A 157 -4.41 -22.76 -3.93
N GLY A 158 -4.30 -23.24 -2.69
CA GLY A 158 -4.35 -24.67 -2.38
C GLY A 158 -3.07 -25.41 -2.76
N GLY A 159 -1.94 -24.69 -2.80
CA GLY A 159 -0.63 -25.27 -3.12
C GLY A 159 -0.33 -25.38 -4.63
N VAL A 160 -1.00 -24.58 -5.47
CA VAL A 160 -0.64 -24.45 -6.90
C VAL A 160 0.78 -23.91 -7.02
N GLN A 161 1.57 -24.53 -7.91
CA GLN A 161 3.00 -24.30 -8.01
C GLN A 161 3.35 -23.30 -9.11
N ASN A 162 3.19 -22.02 -8.78
CA ASN A 162 3.75 -20.92 -9.55
C ASN A 162 4.81 -20.16 -8.76
N ALA A 163 5.62 -19.37 -9.48
CA ALA A 163 6.62 -18.52 -8.87
C ALA A 163 5.96 -17.47 -7.97
N GLN A 164 6.47 -17.27 -6.76
CA GLN A 164 5.88 -16.38 -5.75
C GLN A 164 6.93 -15.39 -5.25
N PHE A 165 6.45 -14.19 -4.93
CA PHE A 165 7.19 -13.17 -4.20
C PHE A 165 6.43 -12.85 -2.92
N GLY A 166 7.12 -12.86 -1.79
CA GLY A 166 6.54 -12.42 -0.53
C GLY A 166 7.54 -11.75 0.41
N ILE A 167 7.00 -11.04 1.37
CA ILE A 167 7.72 -10.43 2.49
C ILE A 167 7.17 -11.06 3.77
N ARG A 168 8.02 -11.64 4.60
CA ARG A 168 7.65 -12.17 5.91
C ARG A 168 7.67 -11.09 6.99
N ARG A 169 7.03 -11.35 8.13
CA ARG A 169 6.89 -10.41 9.26
C ARG A 169 8.24 -9.88 9.77
N ASP A 170 9.29 -10.69 9.72
CA ASP A 170 10.65 -10.30 10.10
C ASP A 170 11.43 -9.50 9.04
N GLY A 171 10.82 -9.22 7.88
CA GLY A 171 11.48 -8.56 6.76
C GLY A 171 12.18 -9.49 5.79
N THR A 172 12.05 -10.82 5.92
CA THR A 172 12.62 -11.74 4.94
C THR A 172 11.86 -11.65 3.61
N LEU A 173 12.57 -11.25 2.55
CA LEU A 173 12.12 -11.37 1.17
C LEU A 173 12.20 -12.83 0.75
N THR A 174 11.15 -13.36 0.15
CA THR A 174 11.09 -14.75 -0.29
C THR A 174 10.70 -14.82 -1.77
N PHE A 175 11.44 -15.59 -2.57
CA PHE A 175 11.21 -15.79 -4.00
C PHE A 175 11.22 -17.28 -4.36
N GLY A 176 10.34 -17.71 -5.26
CA GLY A 176 10.33 -19.09 -5.77
C GLY A 176 9.05 -19.85 -5.46
N TYR A 177 9.13 -21.16 -5.22
CA TYR A 177 7.98 -22.04 -5.06
C TYR A 177 7.71 -22.33 -3.58
N GLN A 178 6.50 -22.00 -3.11
CA GLN A 178 6.08 -22.23 -1.73
C GLN A 178 5.11 -23.41 -1.66
N SER A 179 5.24 -24.23 -0.62
CA SER A 179 4.18 -25.17 -0.26
C SER A 179 3.01 -24.43 0.42
N GLN A 180 1.84 -25.06 0.47
CA GLN A 180 0.72 -24.48 1.21
C GLN A 180 1.03 -24.33 2.71
N GLU A 181 1.81 -25.25 3.28
CA GLU A 181 2.26 -25.18 4.67
C GLU A 181 3.17 -23.96 4.92
N ASP A 182 4.08 -23.66 3.98
CA ASP A 182 4.97 -22.49 4.08
C ASP A 182 4.19 -21.17 4.03
N VAL A 183 3.13 -21.12 3.22
CA VAL A 183 2.23 -19.96 3.08
C VAL A 183 1.40 -19.75 4.33
N LEU A 184 0.93 -20.83 4.95
CA LEU A 184 0.08 -20.81 6.15
C LEU A 184 0.88 -20.76 7.46
N ASN A 185 2.21 -20.71 7.40
CA ASN A 185 3.09 -20.68 8.57
C ASN A 185 2.79 -19.45 9.46
N GLN A 186 2.47 -19.69 10.74
CA GLN A 186 2.10 -18.64 11.70
C GLN A 186 3.28 -18.09 12.52
N SER A 187 4.42 -18.78 12.56
CA SER A 187 5.60 -18.38 13.34
C SER A 187 6.26 -17.14 12.75
N ASN A 188 6.43 -17.12 11.42
CA ASN A 188 6.89 -15.96 10.67
C ASN A 188 6.05 -15.80 9.40
N PRO A 189 4.80 -15.31 9.55
CA PRO A 189 3.83 -15.29 8.46
C PRO A 189 4.23 -14.29 7.39
N PHE A 190 3.73 -14.51 6.18
CA PHE A 190 3.77 -13.49 5.14
C PHE A 190 2.95 -12.27 5.55
N VAL A 191 3.53 -11.08 5.37
CA VAL A 191 2.82 -9.80 5.45
C VAL A 191 2.41 -9.30 4.07
N GLN A 192 3.17 -9.66 3.04
CA GLN A 192 2.84 -9.45 1.63
C GLN A 192 3.15 -10.74 0.87
N LEU A 193 2.27 -11.15 -0.05
CA LEU A 193 2.50 -12.30 -0.93
C LEU A 193 1.71 -12.12 -2.22
N VAL A 194 2.35 -12.37 -3.35
CA VAL A 194 1.69 -12.42 -4.67
C VAL A 194 2.34 -13.51 -5.51
N SER A 195 1.51 -14.22 -6.29
CA SER A 195 1.99 -15.21 -7.25
C SER A 195 2.11 -14.60 -8.65
N GLY A 196 3.24 -14.84 -9.29
CA GLY A 196 3.48 -14.59 -10.71
C GLY A 196 3.46 -15.89 -11.50
N VAL A 197 4.12 -15.89 -12.65
CA VAL A 197 4.36 -17.09 -13.48
C VAL A 197 5.74 -16.97 -14.09
N VAL A 198 6.56 -18.01 -13.94
CA VAL A 198 8.00 -18.07 -14.25
C VAL A 198 8.88 -17.36 -13.21
N TRP A 199 9.81 -18.13 -12.65
CA TRP A 199 10.94 -17.63 -11.86
C TRP A 199 12.09 -17.29 -12.81
N LEU A 200 12.35 -15.99 -12.97
CA LEU A 200 13.29 -15.47 -13.97
C LEU A 200 14.74 -15.72 -13.56
N LEU A 201 15.09 -15.34 -12.33
CA LEU A 201 16.45 -15.41 -11.79
C LEU A 201 16.42 -16.10 -10.44
N ARG A 202 17.30 -17.09 -10.25
CA ARG A 202 17.58 -17.73 -8.97
C ARG A 202 19.08 -17.62 -8.67
N ASP A 203 19.43 -17.03 -7.54
CA ASP A 203 20.83 -16.81 -7.12
C ASP A 203 21.71 -16.13 -8.18
N GLY A 204 21.13 -15.16 -8.90
CA GLY A 204 21.81 -14.41 -9.96
C GLY A 204 21.89 -15.16 -11.30
N GLU A 205 21.29 -16.35 -11.42
CA GLU A 205 21.30 -17.16 -12.63
C GLU A 205 19.92 -17.29 -13.28
N VAL A 206 19.89 -17.34 -14.62
CA VAL A 206 18.64 -17.50 -15.38
C VAL A 206 18.00 -18.85 -15.09
N TYR A 207 16.74 -18.84 -14.65
CA TYR A 207 16.04 -20.02 -14.12
C TYR A 207 14.79 -20.44 -14.93
N ILE A 208 14.59 -19.83 -16.11
CA ILE A 208 13.40 -20.03 -16.95
C ILE A 208 13.23 -21.48 -17.38
N ASN A 209 14.30 -22.19 -17.76
CA ASN A 209 14.23 -23.60 -18.17
C ASN A 209 13.70 -24.50 -17.05
N GLN A 210 14.05 -24.20 -15.80
CA GLN A 210 13.61 -24.91 -14.62
C GLN A 210 12.16 -24.54 -14.30
N SER A 211 11.77 -23.28 -14.47
CA SER A 211 10.37 -22.86 -14.36
C SER A 211 9.46 -23.48 -15.41
N LEU A 212 9.92 -23.67 -16.65
CA LEU A 212 9.20 -24.42 -17.67
C LEU A 212 8.87 -25.85 -17.21
N LYS A 213 9.73 -26.48 -16.41
CA LYS A 213 9.47 -27.81 -15.85
C LYS A 213 8.60 -27.76 -14.59
N ALA A 214 8.81 -26.74 -13.75
CA ALA A 214 8.13 -26.61 -12.46
C ALA A 214 6.68 -26.09 -12.59
N GLU A 215 6.37 -25.29 -13.61
CA GLU A 215 5.10 -24.57 -13.75
C GLU A 215 4.23 -25.05 -14.92
N CYS A 216 4.79 -25.88 -15.82
CA CYS A 216 4.03 -26.48 -16.92
C CYS A 216 3.39 -27.80 -16.48
N ASP A 217 2.11 -27.98 -16.79
CA ASP A 217 1.44 -29.26 -16.64
C ASP A 217 1.85 -30.22 -17.76
N LYS A 218 1.96 -31.52 -17.47
CA LYS A 218 2.19 -32.56 -18.48
C LYS A 218 0.99 -32.76 -19.42
N THR A 219 -0.19 -32.34 -18.99
CA THR A 219 -1.46 -32.52 -19.72
C THR A 219 -1.88 -31.32 -20.56
N GLN A 220 -1.26 -30.16 -20.35
CA GLN A 220 -1.50 -28.96 -21.15
C GLN A 220 -0.69 -28.98 -22.46
N GLU A 221 -1.13 -28.22 -23.46
CA GLU A 221 -0.33 -27.96 -24.65
C GLU A 221 0.94 -27.19 -24.26
N THR A 222 2.04 -27.91 -24.08
CA THR A 222 3.38 -27.35 -23.80
C THR A 222 3.78 -26.20 -24.74
N GLY A 223 3.19 -26.15 -25.94
CA GLY A 223 3.36 -25.07 -26.90
C GLY A 223 2.87 -23.70 -26.41
N GLN A 224 1.75 -23.61 -25.68
CA GLN A 224 1.23 -22.31 -25.23
C GLN A 224 2.10 -21.71 -24.12
N PHE A 225 2.47 -22.50 -23.11
CA PHE A 225 3.34 -22.02 -22.03
C PHE A 225 4.70 -21.58 -22.58
N ARG A 226 5.25 -22.33 -23.54
CA ARG A 226 6.48 -21.94 -24.23
C ARG A 226 6.32 -20.67 -25.08
N THR A 227 5.18 -20.53 -25.78
CA THR A 227 4.87 -19.29 -26.51
C THR A 227 4.80 -18.10 -25.56
N PHE A 228 4.19 -18.24 -24.38
CA PHE A 228 4.17 -17.20 -23.36
C PHE A 228 5.57 -16.77 -22.92
N VAL A 229 6.53 -17.71 -22.82
CA VAL A 229 7.92 -17.41 -22.46
C VAL A 229 8.67 -16.72 -23.60
N ASP A 230 8.54 -17.24 -24.82
CA ASP A 230 9.37 -16.88 -25.97
C ASP A 230 8.84 -15.64 -26.73
N VAL A 231 7.54 -15.33 -26.61
CA VAL A 231 6.93 -14.19 -27.29
C VAL A 231 7.34 -12.87 -26.65
N VAL A 232 7.66 -11.88 -27.49
CA VAL A 232 7.90 -10.51 -27.06
C VAL A 232 6.58 -9.86 -26.65
N SER A 233 6.56 -9.15 -25.52
CA SER A 233 5.40 -8.40 -25.07
C SER A 233 5.81 -7.34 -24.04
N ALA A 234 4.83 -6.58 -23.54
CA ALA A 234 4.99 -5.81 -22.31
C ALA A 234 5.10 -6.79 -21.13
N ARG A 235 5.99 -6.50 -20.17
CA ARG A 235 6.29 -7.38 -19.03
C ARG A 235 6.43 -6.58 -17.76
N THR A 236 6.06 -7.20 -16.64
CA THR A 236 6.40 -6.72 -15.31
C THR A 236 7.09 -7.81 -14.51
N ALA A 237 7.97 -7.42 -13.60
CA ALA A 237 8.67 -8.32 -12.71
C ALA A 237 8.91 -7.66 -11.35
N VAL A 238 9.18 -8.49 -10.35
CA VAL A 238 9.66 -8.08 -9.04
C VAL A 238 10.84 -8.95 -8.66
N GLY A 239 11.86 -8.33 -8.09
CA GLY A 239 13.08 -9.00 -7.66
C GLY A 239 13.78 -8.26 -6.52
N HIS A 240 15.00 -8.67 -6.19
CA HIS A 240 15.85 -7.97 -5.24
C HIS A 240 17.33 -8.01 -5.65
N ASP A 241 18.11 -7.08 -5.13
CA ASP A 241 19.56 -7.07 -5.29
C ASP A 241 20.29 -7.69 -4.08
N THR A 242 21.63 -7.68 -4.11
CA THR A 242 22.48 -8.21 -3.03
C THR A 242 22.33 -7.47 -1.70
N GLN A 243 21.86 -6.23 -1.72
CA GLN A 243 21.66 -5.41 -0.52
C GLN A 243 20.28 -5.64 0.11
N GLY A 244 19.42 -6.46 -0.50
CA GLY A 244 18.06 -6.67 -0.05
C GLY A 244 17.12 -5.51 -0.42
N ARG A 245 17.50 -4.65 -1.36
CA ARG A 245 16.60 -3.64 -1.93
C ARG A 245 15.67 -4.32 -2.91
N LEU A 246 14.38 -3.99 -2.85
CA LEU A 246 13.40 -4.57 -3.76
C LEU A 246 13.44 -3.83 -5.09
N ILE A 247 13.34 -4.57 -6.19
CA ILE A 247 13.39 -4.05 -7.55
C ILE A 247 12.05 -4.32 -8.21
N LEU A 248 11.33 -3.27 -8.59
CA LEU A 248 10.16 -3.34 -9.45
C LEU A 248 10.60 -3.02 -10.88
N PHE A 249 10.20 -3.86 -11.83
CA PHE A 249 10.57 -3.70 -13.23
C PHE A 249 9.31 -3.73 -14.08
N GLN A 250 9.20 -2.76 -14.98
CA GLN A 250 8.14 -2.70 -15.98
C GLN A 250 8.73 -2.29 -17.32
N ILE A 251 8.28 -2.94 -18.39
CA ILE A 251 8.55 -2.51 -19.76
C ILE A 251 7.25 -2.44 -20.57
N ASP A 252 7.22 -1.45 -21.45
CA ASP A 252 6.18 -1.32 -22.45
C ASP A 252 6.39 -2.30 -23.59
N GLY A 253 5.30 -2.63 -24.29
CA GLY A 253 5.34 -3.58 -25.39
C GLY A 253 3.97 -3.78 -26.02
N LYS A 254 3.88 -4.80 -26.87
CA LYS A 254 2.62 -5.35 -27.41
C LYS A 254 2.92 -6.76 -27.89
N THR A 255 2.08 -7.73 -27.50
CA THR A 255 2.37 -9.14 -27.75
C THR A 255 2.64 -9.42 -29.23
N GLY A 256 3.78 -10.06 -29.52
CA GLY A 256 4.23 -10.40 -30.87
C GLY A 256 4.79 -9.24 -31.69
N GLN A 257 4.89 -8.03 -31.13
CA GLN A 257 5.33 -6.83 -31.86
C GLN A 257 6.44 -6.05 -31.16
N ARG A 258 6.25 -5.68 -29.88
CA ARG A 258 7.14 -4.79 -29.12
C ARG A 258 7.38 -5.30 -27.71
N GLY A 259 8.46 -4.85 -27.09
CA GLY A 259 8.85 -5.26 -25.74
C GLY A 259 9.88 -6.39 -25.76
N MET A 260 9.90 -7.19 -24.70
CA MET A 260 10.87 -8.28 -24.50
C MET A 260 10.16 -9.61 -24.24
N ASN A 261 10.83 -10.71 -24.59
CA ASN A 261 10.47 -12.03 -24.08
C ASN A 261 11.08 -12.26 -22.70
N LEU A 262 10.77 -13.37 -22.03
CA LEU A 262 11.24 -13.58 -20.65
C LEU A 262 12.75 -13.81 -20.55
N TRP A 263 13.38 -14.37 -21.59
CA TRP A 263 14.84 -14.55 -21.63
C TRP A 263 15.58 -13.21 -21.60
N GLU A 264 15.12 -12.28 -22.45
CA GLU A 264 15.65 -10.92 -22.52
C GLU A 264 15.44 -10.14 -21.22
N VAL A 265 14.27 -10.32 -20.57
CA VAL A 265 14.02 -9.72 -19.25
C VAL A 265 14.96 -10.31 -18.19
N ALA A 266 15.15 -11.62 -18.14
CA ALA A 266 16.04 -12.25 -17.18
C ALA A 266 17.50 -11.79 -17.36
N ASP A 267 18.00 -11.76 -18.60
CA ASP A 267 19.35 -11.27 -18.90
C ASP A 267 19.52 -9.78 -18.56
N PHE A 268 18.50 -8.96 -18.83
CA PHE A 268 18.50 -7.55 -18.44
C PHE A 268 18.59 -7.41 -16.92
N LEU A 269 17.71 -8.05 -16.16
CA LEU A 269 17.70 -7.98 -14.70
C LEU A 269 19.02 -8.50 -14.11
N LYS A 270 19.57 -9.60 -14.66
CA LYS A 270 20.86 -10.15 -14.25
C LYS A 270 21.99 -9.15 -14.45
N LYS A 271 22.02 -8.48 -15.60
CA LYS A 271 23.02 -7.43 -15.91
C LYS A 271 22.96 -6.26 -14.91
N TYR A 272 21.77 -5.93 -14.40
CA TYR A 272 21.58 -4.89 -13.38
C TYR A 272 21.73 -5.38 -11.93
N GLY A 273 22.22 -6.61 -11.72
CA GLY A 273 22.58 -7.12 -10.40
C GLY A 273 21.41 -7.64 -9.57
N VAL A 274 20.28 -7.96 -10.22
CA VAL A 274 19.15 -8.63 -9.56
C VAL A 274 19.52 -10.10 -9.30
N ILE A 275 19.27 -10.56 -8.08
CA ILE A 275 19.65 -11.90 -7.59
C ILE A 275 18.50 -12.88 -7.76
N ASN A 276 17.34 -12.57 -7.20
CA ASN A 276 16.12 -13.32 -7.45
C ASN A 276 15.06 -12.43 -8.06
N ALA A 277 14.32 -12.94 -9.05
CA ALA A 277 13.21 -12.22 -9.67
C ALA A 277 12.15 -13.16 -10.23
N ILE A 278 10.88 -12.79 -10.10
CA ILE A 278 9.76 -13.51 -10.73
C ILE A 278 9.06 -12.62 -11.77
N ASN A 279 8.51 -13.23 -12.80
CA ASN A 279 7.67 -12.53 -13.77
C ASN A 279 6.23 -12.42 -13.22
N LEU A 280 5.65 -11.23 -13.35
CA LEU A 280 4.28 -10.90 -12.96
C LEU A 280 3.40 -10.79 -14.22
N ASP A 281 2.17 -10.29 -14.09
CA ASP A 281 1.25 -10.17 -15.22
C ASP A 281 1.73 -9.14 -16.27
N GLY A 282 1.52 -9.43 -17.55
CA GLY A 282 2.09 -8.71 -18.69
C GLY A 282 1.05 -8.36 -19.77
N GLY A 283 1.51 -8.15 -21.00
CA GLY A 283 0.65 -7.70 -22.10
C GLY A 283 -0.09 -6.42 -21.74
N GLY A 284 -1.39 -6.34 -22.05
CA GLY A 284 -2.24 -5.18 -21.73
C GLY A 284 -2.41 -4.89 -20.23
N SER A 285 -2.07 -5.84 -19.35
CA SER A 285 -2.07 -5.59 -17.91
C SER A 285 -0.87 -4.74 -17.47
N SER A 286 0.25 -4.78 -18.22
CA SER A 286 1.50 -4.07 -17.88
C SER A 286 1.23 -2.57 -17.73
N THR A 287 1.32 -2.08 -16.50
CA THR A 287 1.00 -0.70 -16.14
C THR A 287 1.99 -0.20 -15.10
N TYR A 288 2.49 1.02 -15.28
CA TYR A 288 3.32 1.72 -14.31
C TYR A 288 2.71 3.08 -13.95
N VAL A 289 2.65 3.39 -12.66
CA VAL A 289 2.01 4.58 -12.11
C VAL A 289 2.98 5.29 -11.17
N VAL A 290 3.05 6.62 -11.29
CA VAL A 290 3.81 7.51 -10.41
C VAL A 290 2.83 8.52 -9.82
N ASP A 291 2.80 8.63 -8.49
CA ASP A 291 1.92 9.54 -7.74
C ASP A 291 0.45 9.51 -8.20
N GLY A 292 -0.05 8.29 -8.45
CA GLY A 292 -1.43 8.05 -8.89
C GLY A 292 -1.73 8.38 -10.35
N SER A 293 -0.73 8.74 -11.16
CA SER A 293 -0.88 9.03 -12.60
C SER A 293 -0.19 7.96 -13.47
N LEU A 294 -0.86 7.49 -14.52
CA LEU A 294 -0.26 6.59 -15.52
C LEU A 294 1.04 7.18 -16.08
N SER A 295 2.12 6.39 -16.00
CA SER A 295 3.46 6.77 -16.44
C SER A 295 4.09 5.74 -17.41
N SER A 296 3.31 4.77 -17.88
CA SER A 296 3.69 3.81 -18.93
C SER A 296 2.84 4.01 -20.20
N TYR A 297 3.14 3.24 -21.25
CA TYR A 297 2.32 3.17 -22.46
C TYR A 297 1.60 1.82 -22.57
N PRO A 298 0.35 1.69 -22.07
CA PRO A 298 -0.44 0.47 -22.19
C PRO A 298 -0.58 0.01 -23.64
N SER A 299 -0.77 -1.29 -23.83
CA SER A 299 -0.88 -1.89 -25.16
C SER A 299 -2.31 -2.07 -25.65
N ASP A 300 -3.27 -2.13 -24.73
CA ASP A 300 -4.69 -2.26 -25.06
C ASP A 300 -5.25 -1.01 -25.75
N GLU A 301 -6.14 -1.21 -26.71
CA GLU A 301 -6.92 -0.16 -27.36
C GLU A 301 -8.05 0.34 -26.49
N CYS A 302 -8.39 1.62 -26.62
CA CYS A 302 -9.57 2.17 -25.98
C CYS A 302 -10.86 1.88 -26.78
N VAL A 303 -11.99 1.83 -26.09
CA VAL A 303 -13.34 2.02 -26.65
C VAL A 303 -13.91 3.38 -26.23
N PRO A 304 -14.66 4.05 -27.11
CA PRO A 304 -14.97 3.63 -28.49
C PRO A 304 -13.86 3.93 -29.53
N ASP A 305 -12.88 4.78 -29.21
CA ASP A 305 -11.81 5.19 -30.14
C ASP A 305 -10.55 4.32 -30.02
N ASN A 306 -10.30 3.49 -31.04
CA ASN A 306 -9.19 2.54 -31.07
C ASN A 306 -7.82 3.14 -31.41
N ARG A 307 -7.75 4.45 -31.69
CA ARG A 307 -6.48 5.15 -31.91
C ARG A 307 -5.72 5.37 -30.60
N TRP A 308 -6.44 5.43 -29.49
CA TRP A 308 -5.88 5.62 -28.15
C TRP A 308 -5.59 4.29 -27.46
N ARG A 309 -4.68 4.34 -26.48
CA ARG A 309 -4.32 3.21 -25.63
C ARG A 309 -4.79 3.45 -24.21
N CYS A 310 -5.31 2.42 -23.57
CA CYS A 310 -5.96 2.51 -22.26
C CYS A 310 -5.36 1.53 -21.27
N GLY A 311 -5.20 1.95 -20.01
CA GLY A 311 -4.84 1.06 -18.92
C GLY A 311 -5.93 0.01 -18.69
N ARG A 312 -5.53 -1.26 -18.58
CA ARG A 312 -6.43 -2.36 -18.25
C ARG A 312 -6.88 -2.28 -16.79
N GLN A 313 -8.14 -2.65 -16.53
CA GLN A 313 -8.57 -2.96 -15.18
C GLN A 313 -7.97 -4.30 -14.77
N VAL A 314 -7.08 -4.30 -13.77
CA VAL A 314 -6.36 -5.48 -13.30
C VAL A 314 -6.91 -5.97 -11.96
N SER A 315 -6.32 -7.05 -11.45
CA SER A 315 -6.62 -7.61 -10.13
C SER A 315 -5.73 -6.95 -9.06
N THR A 316 -4.63 -7.59 -8.68
CA THR A 316 -3.75 -7.07 -7.62
C THR A 316 -2.71 -6.10 -8.17
N ILE A 317 -2.26 -5.18 -7.32
CA ILE A 317 -1.15 -4.27 -7.63
C ILE A 317 -0.05 -4.39 -6.58
N LEU A 318 1.18 -4.08 -6.99
CA LEU A 318 2.27 -3.78 -6.08
C LEU A 318 2.34 -2.27 -5.90
N CYS A 319 2.20 -1.84 -4.66
CA CYS A 319 2.21 -0.44 -4.25
C CYS A 319 3.44 -0.16 -3.39
N VAL A 320 4.22 0.83 -3.80
CA VAL A 320 5.25 1.46 -2.98
C VAL A 320 4.67 2.73 -2.40
N HIS A 321 4.58 2.82 -1.07
CA HIS A 321 3.96 3.95 -0.37
C HIS A 321 4.88 4.48 0.74
N PRO A 322 4.65 5.69 1.26
CA PRO A 322 5.37 6.18 2.43
C PRO A 322 5.20 5.24 3.63
N ARG A 323 6.16 5.24 4.55
CA ARG A 323 6.04 4.45 5.79
C ARG A 323 4.77 4.81 6.53
N ARG A 324 3.93 3.82 6.80
CA ARG A 324 2.72 4.00 7.61
C ARG A 324 3.11 4.17 9.07
N CYS A 325 2.35 4.98 9.80
CA CYS A 325 2.59 5.19 11.22
C CYS A 325 2.19 3.97 12.04
N GLU A 326 3.04 3.67 13.01
CA GLU A 326 2.79 2.69 14.05
C GLU A 326 2.96 3.36 15.42
N PRO A 327 1.88 3.49 16.22
CA PRO A 327 0.49 3.10 15.95
C PRO A 327 -0.21 3.95 14.87
N SER A 328 -1.24 3.39 14.23
CA SER A 328 -1.92 3.98 13.07
C SER A 328 -2.61 5.31 13.39
N ASP A 329 -2.59 6.22 12.41
CA ASP A 329 -3.34 7.50 12.42
C ASP A 329 -2.98 8.50 13.53
N CYS A 330 -1.96 8.19 14.34
CA CYS A 330 -1.52 9.06 15.44
C CYS A 330 -2.68 9.55 16.33
N SER A 331 -3.68 8.69 16.52
CA SER A 331 -4.93 8.94 17.24
C SER A 331 -5.69 10.20 16.80
N GLY A 332 -5.44 10.70 15.58
CA GLY A 332 -5.97 11.98 15.09
C GLY A 332 -5.32 13.22 15.72
N HIS A 333 -4.27 13.05 16.54
CA HIS A 333 -3.63 14.09 17.33
C HIS A 333 -2.14 14.28 17.00
N GLY A 334 -1.74 13.87 15.80
CA GLY A 334 -0.36 13.99 15.33
C GLY A 334 -0.27 13.94 13.81
N ALA A 335 0.89 14.36 13.29
CA ALA A 335 1.26 14.14 11.90
C ALA A 335 2.10 12.87 11.79
N CYS A 336 1.87 12.08 10.74
CA CYS A 336 2.69 10.93 10.44
C CYS A 336 3.94 11.35 9.67
N VAL A 337 5.11 11.27 10.31
CA VAL A 337 6.40 11.65 9.74
C VAL A 337 7.33 10.44 9.78
N ASP A 338 7.69 9.93 8.59
CA ASP A 338 8.58 8.77 8.44
C ASP A 338 8.12 7.52 9.23
N GLY A 339 6.80 7.33 9.30
CA GLY A 339 6.17 6.24 10.04
C GLY A 339 6.24 6.38 11.56
N ARG A 340 6.52 7.58 12.09
CA ARG A 340 6.39 7.93 13.51
C ARG A 340 5.41 9.07 13.69
N CYS A 341 4.69 9.05 14.82
CA CYS A 341 3.77 10.11 15.15
C CYS A 341 4.49 11.31 15.76
N GLN A 342 4.39 12.45 15.10
CA GLN A 342 4.75 13.74 15.66
C GLN A 342 3.49 14.39 16.24
N CYS A 343 3.36 14.35 17.57
CA CYS A 343 2.16 14.82 18.24
C CYS A 343 1.97 16.33 18.15
N GLN A 344 0.70 16.72 18.00
CA GLN A 344 0.25 18.10 18.13
C GLN A 344 0.40 18.58 19.58
N GLU A 345 0.38 19.89 19.79
CA GLU A 345 0.47 20.47 21.13
C GLU A 345 -0.64 19.92 22.05
N GLY A 346 -0.27 19.58 23.28
CA GLY A 346 -1.19 18.97 24.25
C GLY A 346 -1.32 17.45 24.15
N TRP A 347 -0.61 16.78 23.22
CA TRP A 347 -0.62 15.32 23.08
C TRP A 347 0.79 14.71 23.14
N GLN A 348 0.89 13.50 23.67
CA GLN A 348 2.10 12.70 23.79
C GLN A 348 1.77 11.21 23.70
N GLY A 349 2.80 10.39 23.84
CA GLY A 349 2.71 8.94 23.64
C GLY A 349 3.09 8.57 22.21
N ALA A 350 3.42 7.31 22.00
CA ALA A 350 3.82 6.83 20.66
C ALA A 350 2.68 6.97 19.63
N ALA A 351 1.42 6.96 20.08
CA ALA A 351 0.23 7.12 19.26
C ALA A 351 -0.38 8.52 19.35
N CYS A 352 0.20 9.46 20.08
CA CYS A 352 -0.46 10.73 20.44
C CYS A 352 -1.83 10.55 21.10
N ASP A 353 -1.96 9.50 21.91
CA ASP A 353 -3.19 9.08 22.60
C ASP A 353 -3.28 9.61 24.04
N ALA A 354 -2.18 10.18 24.56
CA ALA A 354 -2.13 10.71 25.91
C ALA A 354 -2.11 12.25 25.89
N LEU A 355 -3.04 12.87 26.61
CA LEU A 355 -3.00 14.31 26.85
C LEU A 355 -1.78 14.68 27.71
N VAL A 356 -1.03 15.69 27.28
CA VAL A 356 0.04 16.31 28.05
C VAL A 356 -0.58 17.33 28.99
N CYS A 357 -0.92 16.91 30.20
CA CYS A 357 -1.23 17.82 31.29
C CYS A 357 0.10 18.19 31.96
N GLN A 358 0.81 19.19 31.42
CA GLN A 358 2.09 19.60 32.01
C GLN A 358 1.93 20.08 33.46
N PRO A 359 2.93 19.82 34.33
CA PRO A 359 2.66 19.44 35.71
C PRO A 359 2.38 20.59 36.69
N PRO A 360 1.78 20.24 37.85
CA PRO A 360 1.16 18.94 38.15
C PRO A 360 -0.17 18.83 37.40
N ALA A 361 -0.61 17.60 37.11
CA ALA A 361 -1.99 17.28 36.70
C ALA A 361 -3.01 18.14 37.46
N CYS A 362 -4.22 18.33 36.92
CA CYS A 362 -5.27 19.28 37.33
C CYS A 362 -5.76 19.22 38.80
N GLY A 363 -4.87 19.04 39.77
CA GLY A 363 -5.10 18.75 41.17
C GLY A 363 -5.99 17.54 41.35
N SER A 364 -6.58 17.46 42.54
CA SER A 364 -7.80 16.69 42.81
C SER A 364 -9.07 17.46 42.42
N HIS A 365 -8.93 18.64 41.80
CA HIS A 365 -10.02 19.61 41.62
C HIS A 365 -10.18 20.04 40.16
N GLY A 366 -9.88 19.15 39.23
CA GLY A 366 -10.02 19.45 37.82
C GLY A 366 -9.81 18.24 36.93
N VAL A 367 -10.36 18.36 35.74
CA VAL A 367 -10.27 17.34 34.68
C VAL A 367 -9.41 17.89 33.55
N CYS A 368 -8.48 17.08 33.07
CA CYS A 368 -7.63 17.45 31.95
C CYS A 368 -8.39 17.30 30.63
N THR A 369 -8.39 18.37 29.83
CA THR A 369 -9.05 18.41 28.52
C THR A 369 -8.05 18.88 27.45
N ALA A 370 -8.42 18.82 26.17
CA ALA A 370 -7.60 19.33 25.07
C ALA A 370 -7.26 20.84 25.21
N GLY A 371 -8.04 21.61 25.97
CA GLY A 371 -7.80 23.03 26.25
C GLY A 371 -7.03 23.30 27.55
N GLY A 372 -6.51 22.27 28.22
CA GLY A 372 -5.91 22.35 29.56
C GLY A 372 -6.85 21.92 30.69
N CYS A 373 -6.53 22.29 31.92
CA CYS A 373 -7.30 21.92 33.09
C CYS A 373 -8.61 22.69 33.20
N VAL A 374 -9.73 21.98 33.26
CA VAL A 374 -11.01 22.54 33.67
C VAL A 374 -11.15 22.31 35.17
N CYS A 375 -11.13 23.39 35.94
CA CYS A 375 -11.18 23.33 37.40
C CYS A 375 -12.62 23.26 37.91
N ASP A 376 -12.81 22.46 38.95
CA ASP A 376 -14.06 22.35 39.69
C ASP A 376 -14.47 23.70 40.29
N ALA A 377 -15.73 23.81 40.70
CA ALA A 377 -16.22 25.03 41.36
C ALA A 377 -15.45 25.32 42.65
N GLY A 378 -15.03 26.57 42.84
CA GLY A 378 -14.18 26.98 43.97
C GLY A 378 -12.68 26.93 43.70
N TRP A 379 -12.25 26.40 42.55
CA TRP A 379 -10.84 26.19 42.21
C TRP A 379 -10.45 26.86 40.89
N ARG A 380 -9.19 27.26 40.80
CA ARG A 380 -8.58 27.95 39.65
C ARG A 380 -7.08 27.66 39.54
N GLY A 381 -6.47 28.28 38.53
CA GLY A 381 -5.06 28.16 38.21
C GLY A 381 -4.81 27.07 37.17
N LYS A 382 -3.60 27.05 36.60
CA LYS A 382 -3.24 26.15 35.50
C LYS A 382 -3.37 24.66 35.84
N ASN A 383 -3.33 24.31 37.13
CA ASN A 383 -3.41 22.96 37.66
C ASN A 383 -4.52 22.81 38.72
N CYS A 384 -5.47 23.74 38.83
CA CYS A 384 -6.57 23.69 39.81
C CYS A 384 -6.13 23.50 41.27
N SER A 385 -4.95 24.01 41.64
CA SER A 385 -4.42 23.94 43.01
C SER A 385 -4.69 25.19 43.84
N GLN A 386 -5.33 26.22 43.26
CA GLN A 386 -5.58 27.49 43.91
C GLN A 386 -7.07 27.68 44.12
N GLU A 387 -7.49 28.08 45.32
CA GLU A 387 -8.87 28.47 45.58
C GLU A 387 -9.23 29.78 44.85
N CYS A 388 -10.53 30.03 44.66
CA CYS A 388 -11.02 31.30 44.15
C CYS A 388 -10.51 32.48 44.97
N LEU A 389 -10.20 33.59 44.29
CA LEU A 389 -9.92 34.84 44.98
C LEU A 389 -11.20 35.35 45.67
N PRO A 390 -11.08 36.09 46.78
CA PRO A 390 -12.24 36.69 47.44
C PRO A 390 -13.07 37.51 46.43
N GLY A 391 -14.39 37.25 46.42
CA GLY A 391 -15.32 37.88 45.50
C GLY A 391 -15.55 37.14 44.18
N PHE A 392 -14.92 35.97 43.96
CA PHE A 392 -15.17 35.12 42.80
C PHE A 392 -15.65 33.72 43.22
N TYR A 393 -16.48 33.09 42.39
CA TYR A 393 -17.02 31.75 42.64
C TYR A 393 -17.33 30.95 41.36
N GLY A 394 -17.71 29.69 41.53
CA GLY A 394 -18.15 28.80 40.45
C GLY A 394 -17.00 28.08 39.73
N VAL A 395 -17.33 27.32 38.69
CA VAL A 395 -16.37 26.53 37.88
C VAL A 395 -15.29 27.47 37.31
N GLY A 396 -14.02 27.17 37.59
CA GLY A 396 -12.89 28.00 37.19
C GLY A 396 -12.87 29.42 37.78
N CYS A 397 -13.70 29.72 38.79
CA CYS A 397 -13.86 31.04 39.40
C CYS A 397 -14.28 32.16 38.41
N ASN A 398 -15.08 31.82 37.41
CA ASN A 398 -15.48 32.74 36.34
C ASN A 398 -16.72 33.62 36.69
N GLN A 399 -17.26 33.54 37.90
CA GLN A 399 -18.40 34.33 38.35
C GLN A 399 -18.00 35.29 39.48
N THR A 400 -18.61 36.48 39.54
CA THR A 400 -18.33 37.51 40.55
C THR A 400 -19.45 37.56 41.59
N CYS A 401 -19.09 37.58 42.86
CA CYS A 401 -20.04 37.65 43.97
C CYS A 401 -20.63 39.06 44.11
N ALA A 402 -21.89 39.14 44.54
CA ALA A 402 -22.59 40.41 44.78
C ALA A 402 -22.54 40.89 46.25
N CYS A 403 -21.71 40.27 47.09
CA CYS A 403 -21.63 40.59 48.52
C CYS A 403 -21.13 42.02 48.76
N VAL A 404 -21.88 42.80 49.54
CA VAL A 404 -21.52 44.16 49.96
C VAL A 404 -21.22 44.20 51.47
N ASN A 405 -20.82 45.36 51.99
CA ASN A 405 -20.60 45.61 53.42
C ASN A 405 -19.62 44.64 54.11
N GLY A 406 -18.60 44.18 53.39
CA GLY A 406 -17.59 43.25 53.93
C GLY A 406 -18.07 41.80 54.11
N GLY A 407 -19.16 41.40 53.45
CA GLY A 407 -19.61 40.01 53.43
C GLY A 407 -18.62 39.08 52.73
N SER A 408 -18.37 37.91 53.32
CA SER A 408 -17.50 36.87 52.74
C SER A 408 -18.27 36.00 51.75
N CYS A 409 -17.69 35.73 50.59
CA CYS A 409 -18.34 34.91 49.55
C CYS A 409 -17.92 33.44 49.62
N ASP A 410 -18.88 32.53 49.47
CA ASP A 410 -18.63 31.10 49.25
C ASP A 410 -18.04 30.86 47.85
N PRO A 411 -16.84 30.26 47.73
CA PRO A 411 -16.15 30.11 46.44
C PRO A 411 -16.81 29.08 45.50
N VAL A 412 -17.67 28.19 46.01
CA VAL A 412 -18.36 27.18 45.20
C VAL A 412 -19.70 27.74 44.69
N HIS A 413 -20.51 28.32 45.59
CA HIS A 413 -21.91 28.67 45.31
C HIS A 413 -22.19 30.17 45.20
N GLY A 414 -21.25 31.05 45.58
CA GLY A 414 -21.44 32.50 45.52
C GLY A 414 -22.29 33.09 46.65
N ARG A 415 -22.61 32.30 47.68
CA ARG A 415 -23.46 32.74 48.80
C ARG A 415 -22.70 33.67 49.74
N CYS A 416 -23.32 34.78 50.14
CA CYS A 416 -22.73 35.74 51.06
C CYS A 416 -22.94 35.34 52.51
N SER A 417 -21.87 35.40 53.30
CA SER A 417 -21.88 35.33 54.76
C SER A 417 -21.62 36.73 55.31
N CYS A 418 -22.64 37.34 55.90
CA CYS A 418 -22.61 38.76 56.29
C CYS A 418 -21.81 39.01 57.57
N ALA A 419 -21.10 40.14 57.60
CA ALA A 419 -20.44 40.62 58.81
C ALA A 419 -21.47 40.95 59.91
N PRO A 420 -21.08 40.93 61.20
CA PRO A 420 -21.98 41.28 62.29
C PRO A 420 -22.67 42.63 62.06
N GLY A 421 -24.00 42.64 62.14
CA GLY A 421 -24.83 43.84 61.90
C GLY A 421 -25.49 43.91 60.52
N PHE A 422 -25.07 43.08 59.56
CA PHE A 422 -25.65 43.03 58.21
C PHE A 422 -26.41 41.73 57.94
N ARG A 423 -27.42 41.77 57.08
CA ARG A 423 -28.33 40.69 56.68
C ARG A 423 -28.77 40.88 55.21
N GLY A 424 -29.56 39.94 54.70
CA GLY A 424 -29.95 39.89 53.29
C GLY A 424 -29.06 38.96 52.46
N ASN A 425 -29.47 38.68 51.23
CA ASN A 425 -28.78 37.72 50.35
C ASN A 425 -27.45 38.27 49.83
N THR A 426 -27.27 39.59 49.82
CA THR A 426 -26.04 40.27 49.41
C THR A 426 -25.40 41.07 50.55
N CYS A 427 -25.92 40.95 51.78
CA CYS A 427 -25.49 41.71 52.97
C CYS A 427 -25.77 43.22 52.88
N GLU A 428 -26.81 43.58 52.14
CA GLU A 428 -27.20 44.94 51.83
C GLU A 428 -28.04 45.65 52.91
N GLN A 429 -28.60 44.88 53.87
CA GLN A 429 -29.48 45.38 54.95
C GLN A 429 -28.74 45.35 56.28
#